data_AF-A0A4Y7U2E5-F1
#
_entry.id   AF-A0A4Y7U2E5-F1
#
_cell.length_a   1.000
_cell.length_b   1.000
_cell.length_c   1.000
_cell.angle_alpha   90.00
_cell.angle_beta   90.00
_cell.angle_gamma   90.00
#
_symmetry.space_group_name_H-M   'P 1'
#
loop_
_entity.id
_entity.type
_entity.pdbx_description
1 polymer ?
#
loop_
_entity_poly.entity_id
_entity_poly.type
_entity_poly.pdbx_seq_one_letter_code
_entity_poly.pdbx_strand_id
1 'polypeptide(L)'
;SNGVEIASVMMWFEYADLKDKGSFTCSDAEINEIYDVAKYTFHLTSREFFIDGIKRDRWIWSGDAYQSYLMNYYLTNDSPTVERTLLALRGKDPVT
;
A
#
# COMPACT_ATOMS: atom_id res chain seq x y z
N SER A 1 -20.66 39.16 12.80
CA SER A 1 -20.06 37.81 12.71
C SER A 1 -18.59 38.00 12.36
N ASN A 2 -17.68 37.70 13.27
CA ASN A 2 -16.26 37.78 12.96
C ASN A 2 -15.91 36.56 12.09
N GLY A 3 -15.44 36.81 10.87
CA GLY A 3 -15.01 35.75 9.94
C GLY A 3 -13.69 35.14 10.39
N VAL A 4 -13.48 33.86 10.06
CA VAL A 4 -12.20 33.17 10.25
C VAL A 4 -11.37 33.36 8.99
N GLU A 5 -10.13 33.85 9.13
CA GLU A 5 -9.11 33.84 8.07
C GLU A 5 -8.11 32.71 8.30
N ILE A 6 -7.89 31.88 7.28
CA ILE A 6 -6.89 30.80 7.29
C ILE A 6 -5.69 31.26 6.47
N ALA A 7 -4.52 31.40 7.10
CA ALA A 7 -3.31 31.87 6.44
C ALA A 7 -2.71 30.84 5.46
N SER A 8 -2.55 29.58 5.90
CA SER A 8 -2.02 28.51 5.04
C SER A 8 -2.39 27.13 5.59
N VAL A 9 -2.61 26.17 4.67
CA VAL A 9 -2.78 24.75 5.00
C VAL A 9 -1.77 23.95 4.19
N MET A 10 -1.03 23.05 4.85
CA MET A 10 -0.03 22.19 4.23
C MET A 10 -0.25 20.75 4.68
N MET A 11 0.26 19.80 3.90
CA MET A 11 0.28 18.39 4.26
C MET A 11 1.66 17.78 3.98
N TRP A 12 2.06 16.84 4.82
CA TRP A 12 3.24 16.02 4.62
C TRP A 12 2.79 14.67 4.11
N PHE A 13 3.15 14.33 2.88
CA PHE A 13 2.86 13.03 2.32
C PHE A 13 3.93 12.04 2.78
N GLU A 14 3.54 11.11 3.65
CA GLU A 14 4.38 10.01 4.08
C GLU A 14 4.22 8.82 3.15
N TYR A 15 5.32 8.16 2.82
CA TYR A 15 5.37 6.96 1.97
C TYR A 15 6.60 6.10 2.32
N ALA A 16 6.54 4.79 2.02
CA ALA A 16 7.73 3.94 2.06
C ALA A 16 8.53 4.12 0.75
N ASP A 17 9.87 4.21 0.82
CA ASP A 17 10.71 4.39 -0.38
C ASP A 17 10.86 3.08 -1.18
N LEU A 18 9.76 2.62 -1.76
CA LEU A 18 9.68 1.44 -2.61
C LEU A 18 9.83 1.87 -4.07
N LYS A 19 10.83 1.31 -4.76
CA LYS A 19 11.03 1.57 -6.19
C LYS A 19 10.20 0.60 -7.03
N ASP A 20 9.50 1.13 -8.02
CA ASP A 20 8.87 0.32 -9.05
C ASP A 20 9.93 -0.31 -9.95
N LYS A 21 9.96 -1.64 -9.97
CA LYS A 21 10.80 -2.46 -10.86
C LYS A 21 9.99 -2.98 -12.04
N GLY A 22 8.69 -3.21 -11.84
CA GLY A 22 7.74 -3.58 -12.87
C GLY A 22 6.94 -2.38 -13.39
N SER A 23 6.42 -2.55 -14.60
CA SER A 23 5.52 -1.59 -15.24
C SER A 23 4.63 -2.33 -16.23
N PHE A 24 3.51 -1.73 -16.59
CA PHE A 24 2.60 -2.26 -17.58
C PHE A 24 2.03 -1.13 -18.43
N THR A 25 1.83 -1.41 -19.72
CA THR A 25 1.01 -0.59 -20.61
C THR A 25 0.46 -1.45 -21.74
N CYS A 26 -0.72 -1.11 -22.23
CA CYS A 26 -1.33 -1.72 -23.41
C CYS A 26 -2.02 -0.65 -24.29
N SER A 27 -2.60 -1.09 -25.41
CA SER A 27 -3.31 -0.22 -26.36
C SER A 27 -4.64 0.32 -25.84
N ASP A 28 -5.16 -0.25 -24.75
CA ASP A 28 -6.41 0.18 -24.13
C ASP A 28 -6.11 1.22 -23.04
N ALA A 29 -6.60 2.45 -23.23
CA ALA A 29 -6.34 3.55 -22.32
C ALA A 29 -6.99 3.37 -20.94
N GLU A 30 -8.17 2.73 -20.87
CA GLU A 30 -8.87 2.50 -19.61
C GLU A 30 -8.11 1.48 -18.75
N ILE A 31 -7.56 0.43 -19.37
CA ILE A 31 -6.74 -0.56 -18.66
C ILE A 31 -5.45 0.08 -18.11
N ASN A 32 -4.84 1.02 -18.85
CA ASN A 32 -3.68 1.74 -18.35
C ASN A 32 -4.01 2.59 -17.11
N GLU A 33 -5.16 3.28 -17.12
CA GLU A 33 -5.63 4.05 -15.96
C GLU A 33 -5.94 3.15 -14.75
N ILE A 34 -6.56 1.99 -14.98
CA ILE A 34 -6.78 0.98 -13.93
C ILE A 34 -5.45 0.56 -13.30
N TYR A 35 -4.43 0.29 -14.12
CA TYR A 35 -3.10 -0.08 -13.62
C TYR A 35 -2.47 1.03 -12.79
N ASP A 36 -2.51 2.28 -13.26
CA ASP A 36 -1.93 3.42 -12.54
C ASP A 36 -2.63 3.67 -11.19
N VAL A 37 -3.95 3.55 -11.14
CA VAL A 37 -4.73 3.67 -9.89
C VAL A 37 -4.46 2.50 -8.94
N ALA A 38 -4.38 1.27 -9.47
CA ALA A 38 -4.05 0.09 -8.66
C ALA A 38 -2.63 0.20 -8.08
N LYS A 39 -1.67 0.64 -8.88
CA LYS A 39 -0.29 0.92 -8.47
C LYS A 39 -0.23 1.98 -7.37
N TYR A 40 -0.93 3.10 -7.53
CA TYR A 40 -0.99 4.15 -6.51
C TYR A 40 -1.62 3.64 -5.21
N THR A 41 -2.71 2.89 -5.31
CA THR A 41 -3.38 2.26 -4.17
C THR A 41 -2.43 1.31 -3.43
N PHE A 42 -1.69 0.49 -4.20
CA PHE A 42 -0.73 -0.44 -3.64
C PHE A 42 0.41 0.25 -2.89
N HIS A 43 0.93 1.36 -3.42
CA HIS A 43 1.91 2.19 -2.70
C HIS A 43 1.35 2.78 -1.41
N LEU A 44 0.10 3.26 -1.42
CA LEU A 44 -0.54 3.80 -0.22
C LEU A 44 -0.66 2.74 0.89
N THR A 45 -0.98 1.49 0.53
CA THR A 45 -1.13 0.36 1.46
C THR A 45 0.15 -0.43 1.71
N SER A 46 1.28 -0.03 1.11
CA SER A 46 2.61 -0.60 1.36
C SER A 46 3.43 0.33 2.24
N ARG A 47 3.53 -0.01 3.53
CA ARG A 47 4.19 0.79 4.57
C ARG A 47 5.28 -0.04 5.25
N GLU A 48 5.36 -0.01 6.58
CA GLU A 48 6.16 -0.97 7.35
C GLU A 48 5.75 -2.42 7.06
N PHE A 49 4.47 -2.61 6.74
CA PHE A 49 3.79 -3.85 6.36
C PHE A 49 2.82 -3.58 5.18
N PHE A 50 2.27 -4.64 4.59
CA PHE A 50 1.07 -4.51 3.75
C PHE A 50 -0.17 -4.43 4.65
N ILE A 51 -0.99 -3.40 4.44
CA ILE A 51 -2.22 -3.15 5.20
C ILE A 51 -3.45 -3.19 4.29
N ASP A 52 -4.63 -3.44 4.88
CA ASP A 52 -5.91 -3.48 4.16
C ASP A 52 -6.30 -2.13 3.55
N GLY A 53 -6.00 -1.02 4.24
CA GLY A 53 -6.38 0.31 3.77
C GLY A 53 -5.87 1.44 4.65
N ILE A 54 -5.65 2.62 4.06
CA ILE A 54 -4.98 3.75 4.74
C ILE A 54 -5.86 4.58 5.68
N LYS A 55 -7.18 4.35 5.73
CA LYS A 55 -8.12 5.25 6.45
C LYS A 55 -8.72 4.65 7.72
N ARG A 56 -9.27 3.44 7.66
CA ARG A 56 -10.07 2.88 8.74
C ARG A 56 -9.21 2.01 9.66
N ASP A 57 -8.95 0.78 9.25
CA ASP A 57 -8.34 -0.22 10.13
C ASP A 57 -6.81 -0.09 10.09
N ARG A 58 -6.23 0.01 8.89
CA ARG A 58 -4.76 0.04 8.69
C ARG A 58 -4.11 -1.20 9.31
N TRP A 59 -4.78 -2.34 9.19
CA TRP A 59 -4.40 -3.58 9.84
C TRP A 59 -3.84 -4.55 8.81
N ILE A 60 -3.03 -5.48 9.31
CA ILE A 60 -2.52 -6.58 8.53
C ILE A 60 -3.59 -7.68 8.56
N TRP A 61 -4.39 -7.74 7.50
CA TRP A 61 -5.35 -8.82 7.28
C TRP A 61 -4.75 -9.87 6.36
N SER A 62 -4.81 -11.15 6.74
CA SER A 62 -4.09 -12.22 6.04
C SER A 62 -4.54 -12.43 4.60
N GLY A 63 -5.83 -12.22 4.31
CA GLY A 63 -6.38 -12.30 2.95
C GLY A 63 -5.79 -11.22 2.03
N ASP A 64 -5.83 -9.97 2.49
CA ASP A 64 -5.29 -8.80 1.79
C ASP A 64 -3.78 -8.88 1.64
N ALA A 65 -3.07 -9.32 2.68
CA ALA A 65 -1.62 -9.52 2.65
C ALA A 65 -1.22 -10.55 1.59
N TYR A 66 -1.95 -11.67 1.49
CA TYR A 66 -1.67 -12.69 0.47
C TYR A 66 -1.79 -12.15 -0.95
N GLN A 67 -2.84 -11.37 -1.24
CA GLN A 67 -2.98 -10.69 -2.55
C GLN A 67 -1.90 -9.64 -2.77
N SER A 68 -1.55 -8.89 -1.72
CA SER A 68 -0.51 -7.86 -1.76
C SER A 68 0.86 -8.43 -2.09
N TYR A 69 1.18 -9.65 -1.64
CA TYR A 69 2.42 -10.33 -2.02
C TYR A 69 2.48 -10.58 -3.53
N LEU A 70 1.37 -11.00 -4.14
CA LEU A 70 1.32 -11.25 -5.59
C LEU A 70 1.50 -9.94 -6.36
N MET A 71 0.80 -8.88 -5.97
CA MET A 71 0.97 -7.56 -6.58
C MET A 71 2.40 -7.04 -6.42
N ASN A 72 3.00 -7.22 -5.23
CA ASN A 72 4.37 -6.84 -4.93
C ASN A 72 5.35 -7.42 -5.95
N TYR A 73 5.26 -8.72 -6.24
CA TYR A 73 6.21 -9.40 -7.14
C TYR A 73 6.21 -8.85 -8.56
N TYR A 74 5.10 -8.26 -9.01
CA TYR A 74 4.99 -7.63 -10.33
C TYR A 74 5.29 -6.13 -10.34
N LEU A 75 5.41 -5.48 -9.18
CA LEU A 75 5.66 -4.04 -9.09
C LEU A 75 7.00 -3.72 -8.42
N THR A 76 7.14 -3.92 -7.10
CA THR A 76 8.34 -3.47 -6.35
C THR A 76 9.31 -4.60 -6.03
N ASN A 77 8.79 -5.83 -6.00
CA ASN A 77 9.49 -7.05 -5.58
C ASN A 77 10.28 -6.82 -4.27
N ASP A 78 9.61 -6.24 -3.26
CA ASP A 78 10.16 -5.99 -1.94
C ASP A 78 9.92 -7.18 -1.01
N SER A 79 10.88 -8.11 -0.96
CA SER A 79 10.83 -9.28 -0.07
C SER A 79 10.84 -8.91 1.43
N PRO A 80 11.58 -7.88 1.90
CA PRO A 80 11.57 -7.49 3.31
C PRO A 80 10.18 -7.17 3.87
N THR A 81 9.32 -6.47 3.13
CA THR A 81 7.95 -6.17 3.60
C THR A 81 7.08 -7.42 3.61
N VAL A 82 7.25 -8.34 2.65
CA VAL A 82 6.59 -9.66 2.69
C VAL A 82 6.98 -10.42 3.96
N GLU A 83 8.27 -10.52 4.25
CA GLU A 83 8.79 -11.26 5.42
C GLU A 83 8.24 -10.68 6.73
N ARG A 84 8.33 -9.35 6.92
CA ARG A 84 7.80 -8.71 8.14
C ARG A 84 6.28 -8.89 8.27
N THR A 85 5.53 -8.77 7.17
CA THR A 85 4.07 -8.94 7.17
C THR A 85 3.68 -10.38 7.53
N LEU A 86 4.38 -11.38 6.98
CA LEU A 86 4.16 -12.78 7.28
C LEU A 86 4.45 -13.12 8.74
N LEU A 87 5.58 -12.64 9.27
CA LEU A 87 5.95 -12.84 10.67
C LEU A 87 4.94 -12.18 11.62
N ALA A 88 4.46 -10.98 11.29
CA ALA A 88 3.45 -10.28 12.07
C ALA A 88 2.12 -11.05 12.11
N LEU A 89 1.66 -11.57 10.96
CA LEU A 89 0.43 -12.37 10.86
C LEU A 89 0.52 -13.70 11.60
N ARG A 90 1.69 -14.36 11.58
CA ARG A 90 1.87 -15.63 12.28
C ARG A 90 1.77 -15.47 13.79
N GLY A 91 2.16 -14.33 14.35
CA GLY A 91 2.13 -14.09 15.79
C GLY A 91 3.08 -15.03 16.57
N LYS A 92 2.72 -15.34 17.82
CA LYS A 92 3.52 -16.17 18.73
C LYS A 92 2.83 -17.51 19.02
N ASP A 93 3.58 -18.47 19.53
CA ASP A 93 3.04 -19.71 20.05
C ASP A 93 2.32 -19.50 21.40
N PRO A 94 1.37 -20.39 21.77
CA PRO A 94 0.90 -21.54 21.00
C PRO A 94 -0.08 -21.12 19.89
N VAL A 95 -0.01 -21.80 18.75
CA VAL A 95 -1.08 -21.78 17.75
C VAL A 95 -1.92 -23.02 17.92
N THR A 96 -3.23 -22.82 18.03
CA THR A 96 -4.25 -23.85 18.18
C THR A 96 -4.48 -24.61 16.89
#